data_AF-A0A379GGJ2-F1
#
_entry.id   AF-A0A379GGJ2-F1
#
_cell.length_a   1.000
_cell.length_b   1.000
_cell.length_c   1.000
_cell.angle_alpha   90.00
_cell.angle_beta   90.00
_cell.angle_gamma   90.00
#
_symmetry.space_group_name_H-M   'P 1'
#
loop_
_entity.id
_entity.type
_entity.pdbx_description
1 polymer ?
#
loop_
_entity_poly.entity_id
_entity_poly.type
_entity_poly.pdbx_seq_one_letter_code
_entity_poly.pdbx_strand_id
1 'polypeptide(L)'
;MPSVVINEQPSTNKADAAAAWQKARTIFLKLKETIDTEIASIESMRRDIQALKGATIELQKLEQLRPSLNEALEQTYQIAESAHREQEKAKSQVELNKALLDSHLAGRPGFFSRLFGTTAWKSWKSALQNLSETLQQSASQMLIVNDDLELARAKWNNAKSQLQQLEHEISIKWQVVEKLKATATRARNLMVTELLMSSFSSESTRLST
;
A
#
# COMPACT_ATOMS: atom_id res chain seq x y z
N MET A 1 -43.11 54.41 36.14
CA MET A 1 -43.36 53.07 35.58
C MET A 1 -42.06 52.30 35.52
N PRO A 2 -42.05 50.96 35.73
CA PRO A 2 -40.84 50.15 35.55
C PRO A 2 -40.33 50.24 34.11
N SER A 3 -39.02 50.35 33.89
CA SER A 3 -38.41 50.48 32.56
C SER A 3 -38.80 49.35 31.60
N VAL A 4 -39.01 48.15 32.14
CA VAL A 4 -39.51 46.97 31.43
C VAL A 4 -40.86 47.25 30.75
N VAL A 5 -41.79 47.90 31.44
CA VAL A 5 -43.13 48.20 30.91
C VAL A 5 -43.08 49.25 29.78
N ILE A 6 -42.11 50.15 29.83
CA ILE A 6 -41.91 51.19 28.81
C ILE A 6 -41.29 50.58 27.54
N ASN A 7 -40.36 49.63 27.70
CA ASN A 7 -39.65 48.99 26.60
C ASN A 7 -40.45 47.87 25.92
N GLU A 8 -41.28 47.14 26.66
CA GLU A 8 -42.00 45.98 26.14
C GLU A 8 -43.35 46.32 25.49
N GLN A 9 -43.86 47.55 25.69
CA GLN A 9 -45.18 48.01 25.21
C GLN A 9 -46.26 46.92 25.31
N PRO A 10 -46.60 46.46 26.52
CA PRO A 10 -47.49 45.34 26.70
C PRO A 10 -48.86 45.62 26.08
N SER A 11 -49.36 44.65 25.31
CA SER A 11 -50.66 44.71 24.65
C SER A 11 -51.79 44.97 25.66
N THR A 12 -52.61 45.98 25.39
CA THR A 12 -53.74 46.39 26.24
C THR A 12 -54.95 45.47 26.16
N ASN A 13 -54.99 44.54 25.19
CA ASN A 13 -56.06 43.55 25.00
C ASN A 13 -55.50 42.12 25.01
N LYS A 14 -56.26 41.17 25.59
CA LYS A 14 -55.95 39.75 25.68
C LYS A 14 -55.75 39.08 24.31
N ALA A 15 -56.50 39.51 23.29
CA ALA A 15 -56.39 38.98 21.93
C ALA A 15 -55.03 39.33 21.30
N ASP A 16 -54.60 40.59 21.44
CA ASP A 16 -53.33 41.08 20.92
C ASP A 16 -52.14 40.46 21.67
N ALA A 17 -52.28 40.25 22.99
CA ALA A 17 -51.31 39.53 23.81
C ALA A 17 -51.09 38.10 23.31
N ALA A 18 -52.18 37.38 23.02
CA ALA A 18 -52.13 36.01 22.51
C ALA A 18 -51.49 35.95 21.11
N ALA A 19 -51.82 36.90 20.22
CA ALA A 19 -51.24 36.99 18.90
C ALA A 19 -49.73 37.32 18.95
N ALA A 20 -49.31 38.25 19.81
CA ALA A 20 -47.91 38.59 20.03
C ALA A 20 -47.12 37.39 20.59
N TRP A 21 -47.69 36.66 21.55
CA TRP A 21 -47.08 35.44 22.09
C TRP A 21 -46.95 34.34 21.03
N GLN A 22 -48.00 34.10 20.23
CA GLN A 22 -47.93 33.14 19.13
C GLN A 22 -46.85 33.52 18.11
N LYS A 23 -46.76 34.80 17.73
CA LYS A 23 -45.72 35.31 16.83
C LYS A 23 -44.31 35.08 17.42
N ALA A 24 -44.10 35.45 18.68
CA ALA A 24 -42.82 35.25 19.37
C ALA A 24 -42.45 33.76 19.45
N ARG A 25 -43.42 32.90 19.79
CA ARG A 25 -43.23 31.44 19.80
C ARG A 25 -42.85 30.89 18.43
N THR A 26 -43.52 31.33 17.36
CA THR A 26 -43.18 30.90 15.99
C THR A 26 -41.77 31.35 15.60
N ILE A 27 -41.37 32.57 15.93
CA ILE A 27 -40.01 33.07 15.68
C ILE A 27 -38.99 32.23 16.45
N PHE A 28 -39.24 32.00 17.74
CA PHE A 28 -38.36 31.20 18.58
C PHE A 28 -38.19 29.76 18.06
N LEU A 29 -39.30 29.10 17.68
CA LEU A 29 -39.25 27.74 17.15
C LEU A 29 -38.47 27.66 15.84
N LYS A 30 -38.64 28.63 14.93
CA LYS A 30 -37.85 28.72 13.70
C LYS A 30 -36.37 28.91 13.99
N LEU A 31 -36.03 29.83 14.90
CA LEU A 31 -34.64 30.08 15.29
C LEU A 31 -34.01 28.83 15.90
N LYS A 32 -34.76 28.12 16.77
CA LYS A 32 -34.30 26.87 17.35
C LYS A 32 -34.01 25.82 16.26
N GLU A 33 -34.92 25.65 15.30
CA GLU A 33 -34.71 24.73 14.18
C GLU A 33 -33.44 25.06 13.39
N THR A 34 -33.22 26.35 13.08
CA THR A 34 -31.97 26.80 12.44
C THR A 34 -30.74 26.45 13.27
N ILE A 35 -30.74 26.77 14.58
CA ILE A 35 -29.62 26.45 15.47
C ILE A 35 -29.36 24.93 15.54
N ASP A 36 -30.41 24.12 15.66
CA ASP A 36 -30.29 22.65 15.70
C ASP A 36 -29.65 22.13 14.40
N THR A 37 -30.01 22.70 13.23
CA THR A 37 -29.38 22.35 11.94
C THR A 37 -27.92 22.77 11.84
N GLU A 38 -27.57 23.96 12.34
CA GLU A 38 -26.17 24.44 12.36
C GLU A 38 -25.30 23.58 13.27
N ILE A 39 -25.79 23.23 14.47
CA ILE A 39 -25.09 22.34 15.41
C ILE A 39 -24.85 20.97 14.75
N ALA A 40 -25.87 20.41 14.08
CA ALA A 40 -25.72 19.13 13.38
C ALA A 40 -24.65 19.20 12.27
N SER A 41 -24.59 20.31 11.53
CA SER A 41 -23.57 20.58 10.51
C SER A 41 -22.17 20.65 11.11
N ILE A 42 -21.99 21.41 12.20
CA ILE A 42 -20.71 21.53 12.93
C ILE A 42 -20.23 20.16 13.44
N GLU A 43 -21.12 19.38 14.05
CA GLU A 43 -20.77 18.05 14.53
C GLU A 43 -20.41 17.09 13.39
N SER A 44 -21.05 17.22 12.22
CA SER A 44 -20.64 16.47 11.04
C SER A 44 -19.23 16.83 10.58
N MET A 45 -18.93 18.14 10.50
CA MET A 45 -17.58 18.61 10.15
C MET A 45 -16.52 18.11 11.13
N ARG A 46 -16.81 18.14 12.43
CA ARG A 46 -15.90 17.64 13.46
C ARG A 46 -15.57 16.17 13.23
N ARG A 47 -16.57 15.34 12.93
CA ARG A 47 -16.38 13.91 12.62
C ARG A 47 -15.53 13.73 11.35
N ASP A 48 -15.81 14.48 10.29
CA ASP A 48 -15.07 14.38 9.02
C ASP A 48 -13.60 14.78 9.19
N ILE A 49 -13.30 15.83 9.96
CA ILE A 49 -11.93 16.25 10.27
C ILE A 49 -11.20 15.18 11.09
N GLN A 50 -11.86 14.57 12.07
CA GLN A 50 -11.28 13.46 12.84
C GLN A 50 -11.00 12.25 11.96
N ALA A 51 -11.93 11.89 11.08
CA ALA A 51 -11.75 10.81 10.11
C ALA A 51 -10.59 11.10 9.15
N LEU A 52 -10.49 12.33 8.64
CA LEU A 52 -9.38 12.78 7.78
C LEU A 52 -8.04 12.65 8.50
N LYS A 53 -7.94 13.12 9.75
CA LYS A 53 -6.71 13.00 10.54
C LYS A 53 -6.30 11.54 10.72
N GLY A 54 -7.25 10.67 11.07
CA GLY A 54 -7.00 9.23 11.21
C GLY A 54 -6.53 8.59 9.89
N ALA A 55 -7.22 8.87 8.78
CA ALA A 55 -6.88 8.33 7.47
C ALA A 55 -5.49 8.79 6.99
N THR A 56 -5.11 10.05 7.23
CA THR A 56 -3.79 10.58 6.88
C THR A 56 -2.67 9.90 7.67
N ILE A 57 -2.88 9.64 8.97
CA ILE A 57 -1.89 8.93 9.80
C ILE A 57 -1.67 7.50 9.28
N GLU A 58 -2.76 6.78 8.97
CA GLU A 58 -2.65 5.42 8.42
C GLU A 58 -1.98 5.41 7.05
N LEU A 59 -2.29 6.36 6.18
CA LEU A 59 -1.61 6.52 4.89
C LEU A 59 -0.09 6.73 5.08
N GLN A 60 0.30 7.62 6.00
CA GLN A 60 1.71 7.88 6.31
C GLN A 60 2.43 6.63 6.84
N LYS A 61 1.77 5.83 7.69
CA LYS A 61 2.34 4.55 8.17
C LYS A 61 2.59 3.58 7.03
N LEU A 62 1.65 3.44 6.09
CA LEU A 62 1.83 2.59 4.92
C LEU A 62 2.96 3.10 4.02
N GLU A 63 3.04 4.41 3.78
CA GLU A 63 4.13 5.02 3.01
C GLU A 63 5.49 4.80 3.66
N GLN A 64 5.57 4.78 5.00
CA GLN A 64 6.80 4.48 5.73
C GLN A 64 7.27 3.03 5.61
N LEU A 65 6.37 2.09 5.29
CA LEU A 65 6.74 0.69 5.02
C LEU A 65 7.32 0.50 3.61
N ARG A 66 7.10 1.46 2.70
CA ARG A 66 7.52 1.32 1.30
C ARG A 66 9.03 1.18 1.11
N PRO A 67 9.90 1.98 1.78
CA PRO A 67 11.34 1.87 1.62
C PRO A 67 11.88 0.49 2.04
N SER A 68 11.39 -0.07 3.15
CA SER A 68 11.87 -1.38 3.64
C SER A 68 11.46 -2.52 2.72
N LEU A 69 10.25 -2.49 2.15
CA LEU A 69 9.83 -3.49 1.16
C LEU A 69 10.57 -3.34 -0.18
N ASN A 70 10.85 -2.11 -0.62
CA ASN A 70 11.69 -1.88 -1.80
C ASN A 70 13.11 -2.41 -1.60
N GLU A 71 13.70 -2.18 -0.42
CA GLU A 71 15.02 -2.73 -0.08
C GLU A 71 14.99 -4.27 -0.07
N ALA A 72 13.99 -4.88 0.55
CA ALA A 72 13.82 -6.33 0.55
C ALA A 72 13.63 -6.90 -0.86
N LEU A 73 12.89 -6.21 -1.74
CA LEU A 73 12.72 -6.59 -3.14
C LEU A 73 14.05 -6.56 -3.89
N GLU A 74 14.84 -5.50 -3.72
CA GLU A 74 16.14 -5.37 -4.37
C GLU A 74 17.12 -6.44 -3.86
N GLN A 75 17.20 -6.66 -2.54
CA GLN A 75 18.05 -7.69 -1.96
C GLN A 75 17.69 -9.09 -2.48
N THR A 76 16.39 -9.43 -2.48
CA THR A 76 15.93 -10.73 -2.98
C THR A 76 16.13 -10.88 -4.49
N TYR A 77 16.01 -9.79 -5.27
CA TYR A 77 16.34 -9.78 -6.69
C TYR A 77 17.82 -10.07 -6.93
N GLN A 78 18.74 -9.39 -6.23
CA GLN A 78 20.18 -9.62 -6.36
C GLN A 78 20.55 -11.07 -6.00
N ILE A 79 19.92 -11.64 -4.97
CA ILE A 79 20.12 -13.05 -4.60
C ILE A 79 19.63 -13.98 -5.73
N ALA A 80 18.43 -13.77 -6.25
CA ALA A 80 17.89 -14.58 -7.35
C ALA A 80 18.74 -14.49 -8.62
N GLU A 81 19.23 -13.30 -8.95
CA GLU A 81 20.12 -13.06 -10.09
C GLU A 81 21.48 -13.75 -9.89
N SER A 82 22.04 -13.70 -8.68
CA SER A 82 23.28 -14.41 -8.36
C SER A 82 23.13 -15.94 -8.45
N ALA A 83 22.01 -16.49 -7.93
CA ALA A 83 21.69 -17.91 -8.02
C ALA A 83 21.49 -18.35 -9.47
N HIS A 84 20.87 -17.50 -10.30
CA HIS A 84 20.70 -17.78 -11.73
C HIS A 84 22.05 -17.87 -12.46
N ARG A 85 22.98 -16.95 -12.17
CA ARG A 85 24.33 -17.01 -12.74
C ARG A 85 25.08 -18.26 -12.29
N GLU A 86 24.92 -18.68 -11.04
CA GLU A 86 25.56 -19.91 -10.55
C GLU A 86 24.96 -21.15 -11.20
N GLN A 87 23.64 -21.15 -11.46
CA GLN A 87 22.96 -22.23 -12.17
C GLN A 87 23.46 -22.36 -13.62
N GLU A 88 23.64 -21.25 -14.33
CA GLU A 88 24.20 -21.26 -15.69
C GLU A 88 25.67 -21.74 -15.72
N LYS A 89 26.47 -21.38 -14.72
CA LYS A 89 27.84 -21.95 -14.58
C LYS A 89 27.82 -23.44 -14.31
N ALA A 90 26.98 -23.90 -13.38
CA ALA A 90 26.86 -25.31 -13.04
C ALA A 90 26.40 -26.14 -14.25
N LYS A 91 25.44 -25.62 -15.01
CA LYS A 91 24.97 -26.20 -16.27
C LYS A 91 26.10 -26.30 -17.31
N SER A 92 26.83 -25.21 -17.53
CA SER A 92 27.99 -25.19 -18.43
C SER A 92 29.06 -26.21 -18.01
N GLN A 93 29.30 -26.36 -16.71
CA GLN A 93 30.25 -27.34 -16.18
C GLN A 93 29.80 -28.79 -16.43
N VAL A 94 28.51 -29.09 -16.27
CA VAL A 94 27.95 -30.41 -16.58
C VAL A 94 28.11 -30.71 -18.08
N GLU A 95 27.81 -29.75 -18.95
CA GLU A 95 27.97 -29.89 -20.40
C GLU A 95 29.44 -30.15 -20.79
N LEU A 96 30.37 -29.40 -20.20
CA LEU A 96 31.82 -29.62 -20.40
C LEU A 96 32.27 -31.00 -19.93
N ASN A 97 31.87 -31.41 -18.72
CA ASN A 97 32.24 -32.72 -18.16
C ASN A 97 31.69 -33.86 -19.02
N LYS A 98 30.48 -33.70 -19.55
CA LYS A 98 29.85 -34.65 -20.47
C LYS A 98 30.64 -34.74 -21.78
N ALA A 99 30.99 -33.60 -22.39
CA ALA A 99 31.78 -33.58 -23.62
C ALA A 99 33.18 -34.22 -23.43
N LEU A 100 33.82 -33.98 -22.29
CA LEU A 100 35.09 -34.63 -21.94
C LEU A 100 34.95 -36.15 -21.81
N LEU A 101 33.87 -36.62 -21.16
CA LEU A 101 33.58 -38.03 -21.03
C LEU A 101 33.33 -38.68 -22.41
N ASP A 102 32.52 -38.06 -23.25
CA ASP A 102 32.21 -38.54 -24.60
C ASP A 102 33.47 -38.62 -25.47
N SER A 103 34.35 -37.61 -25.38
CA SER A 103 35.65 -37.60 -26.04
C SER A 103 36.57 -38.74 -25.54
N HIS A 104 36.64 -38.96 -24.23
CA HIS A 104 37.43 -40.05 -23.64
C HIS A 104 36.90 -41.44 -24.06
N LEU A 105 35.58 -41.58 -24.17
CA LEU A 105 34.94 -42.80 -24.66
C LEU A 105 35.28 -43.11 -26.13
N ALA A 106 35.44 -42.09 -26.97
CA ALA A 106 35.88 -42.26 -28.36
C ALA A 106 37.33 -42.78 -28.45
N GLY A 107 38.19 -42.46 -27.48
CA GLY A 107 39.60 -42.91 -27.39
C GLY A 107 39.80 -44.32 -26.83
N ARG A 108 38.76 -45.16 -26.80
CA ARG A 108 38.78 -46.47 -26.13
C ARG A 108 39.83 -47.42 -26.73
N PRO A 109 40.72 -48.02 -25.90
CA PRO A 109 41.68 -49.00 -26.37
C PRO A 109 41.05 -50.22 -27.06
N GLY A 110 41.75 -50.75 -28.06
CA GLY A 110 41.33 -51.90 -28.86
C GLY A 110 41.12 -53.19 -28.06
N PHE A 111 40.57 -54.21 -28.71
CA PHE A 111 40.21 -55.49 -28.07
C PHE A 111 41.38 -56.16 -27.36
N PHE A 112 42.56 -56.24 -27.98
CA PHE A 112 43.71 -56.91 -27.37
C PHE A 112 44.30 -56.16 -26.17
N SER A 113 44.30 -54.82 -26.19
CA SER A 113 44.71 -54.03 -25.03
C SER A 113 43.82 -54.30 -23.80
N ARG A 114 42.52 -54.54 -24.05
CA ARG A 114 41.54 -54.92 -23.04
C ARG A 114 41.75 -56.35 -22.54
N LEU A 115 41.87 -57.31 -23.47
CA LEU A 115 41.99 -58.74 -23.15
C LEU A 115 43.24 -59.02 -22.30
N PHE A 116 44.37 -58.42 -22.67
CA PHE A 116 45.64 -58.62 -21.97
C PHE A 116 45.91 -57.60 -20.86
N GLY A 117 44.96 -56.71 -20.57
CA GLY A 117 45.05 -55.78 -19.45
C GLY A 117 46.27 -54.85 -19.50
N THR A 118 46.57 -54.30 -20.68
CA THR A 118 47.77 -53.47 -20.87
C THR A 118 47.74 -52.20 -20.01
N THR A 119 48.91 -51.58 -19.82
CA THR A 119 49.04 -50.30 -19.11
C THR A 119 48.12 -49.23 -19.70
N ALA A 120 48.01 -49.17 -21.04
CA ALA A 120 47.09 -48.27 -21.74
C ALA A 120 45.62 -48.51 -21.36
N TRP A 121 45.18 -49.77 -21.26
CA TRP A 121 43.81 -50.09 -20.82
C TRP A 121 43.56 -49.71 -19.35
N LYS A 122 44.50 -50.03 -18.46
CA LYS A 122 44.37 -49.68 -17.03
C LYS A 122 44.30 -48.17 -16.83
N SER A 123 45.15 -47.42 -17.51
CA SER A 123 45.14 -45.95 -17.50
C SER A 123 43.82 -45.38 -18.02
N TRP A 124 43.37 -45.87 -19.19
CA TRP A 124 42.10 -45.43 -19.78
C TRP A 124 40.90 -45.72 -18.87
N LYS A 125 40.86 -46.91 -18.25
CA LYS A 125 39.78 -47.30 -17.33
C LYS A 125 39.77 -46.43 -16.06
N SER A 126 40.94 -46.12 -15.51
CA SER A 126 41.08 -45.22 -14.36
C SER A 126 40.58 -43.81 -14.70
N ALA A 127 41.01 -43.24 -15.83
CA ALA A 127 40.55 -41.95 -16.31
C ALA A 127 39.03 -41.93 -16.57
N LEU A 128 38.47 -43.01 -17.12
CA LEU A 128 37.02 -43.14 -17.32
C LEU A 128 36.26 -43.05 -15.99
N GLN A 129 36.75 -43.75 -14.97
CA GLN A 129 36.13 -43.73 -13.64
C GLN A 129 36.14 -42.31 -13.06
N ASN A 130 37.30 -41.64 -13.07
CA ASN A 130 37.42 -40.27 -12.58
C ASN A 130 36.50 -39.28 -13.33
N LEU A 131 36.42 -39.38 -14.66
CA LEU A 131 35.53 -38.54 -15.47
C LEU A 131 34.05 -38.82 -15.16
N SER A 132 33.67 -40.08 -14.98
CA SER A 132 32.30 -40.44 -14.61
C SER A 132 31.91 -39.93 -13.23
N GLU A 133 32.82 -40.02 -12.25
CA GLU A 133 32.62 -39.49 -10.90
C GLU A 133 32.52 -37.96 -10.92
N THR A 134 33.36 -37.30 -11.72
CA THR A 134 33.33 -35.83 -11.89
C THR A 134 32.02 -35.36 -12.52
N LEU A 135 31.53 -36.07 -13.55
CA LEU A 135 30.24 -35.77 -14.16
C LEU A 135 29.10 -35.95 -13.16
N GLN A 136 29.10 -37.06 -12.40
CA GLN A 136 28.11 -37.30 -11.36
C GLN A 136 28.12 -36.21 -10.29
N GLN A 137 29.29 -35.79 -9.81
CA GLN A 137 29.42 -34.70 -8.85
C GLN A 137 28.87 -33.38 -9.41
N SER A 138 29.20 -33.02 -10.65
CA SER A 138 28.68 -31.81 -11.28
C SER A 138 27.16 -31.84 -11.47
N ALA A 139 26.59 -33.02 -11.80
CA ALA A 139 25.15 -33.19 -11.92
C ALA A 139 24.44 -33.04 -10.56
N SER A 140 25.00 -33.62 -9.49
CA SER A 140 24.48 -33.42 -8.13
C SER A 140 24.56 -31.96 -7.70
N GLN A 141 25.66 -31.27 -8.02
CA GLN A 141 25.80 -29.84 -7.74
C GLN A 141 24.75 -29.01 -8.51
N MET A 142 24.47 -29.36 -9.76
CA MET A 142 23.44 -28.68 -10.56
C MET A 142 22.05 -28.81 -9.92
N LEU A 143 21.71 -29.95 -9.32
CA LEU A 143 20.44 -30.11 -8.60
C LEU A 143 20.36 -29.16 -7.40
N ILE A 144 21.42 -29.09 -6.59
CA ILE A 144 21.48 -28.20 -5.42
C ILE A 144 21.30 -26.74 -5.85
N VAL A 145 22.07 -26.31 -6.86
CA VAL A 145 22.01 -24.92 -7.34
C VAL A 145 20.65 -24.60 -7.97
N ASN A 146 19.99 -25.58 -8.59
CA ASN A 146 18.64 -25.41 -9.10
C ASN A 146 17.61 -25.21 -7.97
N ASP A 147 17.73 -25.99 -6.89
CA ASP A 147 16.87 -25.82 -5.70
C ASP A 147 17.09 -24.44 -5.04
N ASP A 148 18.34 -24.00 -4.94
CA ASP A 148 18.70 -22.66 -4.43
C ASP A 148 18.11 -21.54 -5.30
N LEU A 149 18.15 -21.69 -6.62
CA LEU A 149 17.55 -20.75 -7.57
C LEU A 149 16.03 -20.68 -7.41
N GLU A 150 15.35 -21.82 -7.31
CA GLU A 150 13.90 -21.86 -7.10
C GLU A 150 13.50 -21.22 -5.76
N LEU A 151 14.26 -21.47 -4.69
CA LEU A 151 14.06 -20.82 -3.41
C LEU A 151 14.26 -19.30 -3.50
N ALA A 152 15.31 -18.84 -4.19
CA ALA A 152 15.59 -17.43 -4.38
C ALA A 152 14.48 -16.73 -5.19
N ARG A 153 14.01 -17.35 -6.27
CA ARG A 153 12.88 -16.89 -7.08
C ARG A 153 11.60 -16.78 -6.27
N ALA A 154 11.31 -17.79 -5.45
CA ALA A 154 10.13 -17.77 -4.57
C ALA A 154 10.17 -16.58 -3.59
N LYS A 155 11.34 -16.31 -2.98
CA LYS A 155 11.53 -15.15 -2.09
C LYS A 155 11.35 -13.82 -2.83
N TRP A 156 11.94 -13.69 -4.02
CA TRP A 156 11.79 -12.49 -4.85
C TRP A 156 10.33 -12.24 -5.25
N ASN A 157 9.63 -13.28 -5.71
CA ASN A 157 8.21 -13.19 -6.05
C ASN A 157 7.34 -12.82 -4.85
N ASN A 158 7.66 -13.34 -3.66
CA ASN A 158 6.96 -12.98 -2.43
C ASN A 158 7.16 -11.50 -2.08
N ALA A 159 8.39 -11.00 -2.08
CA ALA A 159 8.70 -9.58 -1.84
C ALA A 159 7.98 -8.66 -2.85
N LYS A 160 7.97 -9.07 -4.12
CA LYS A 160 7.24 -8.36 -5.18
C LYS A 160 5.74 -8.29 -4.92
N SER A 161 5.13 -9.41 -4.53
CA SER A 161 3.70 -9.47 -4.19
C SER A 161 3.37 -8.59 -2.99
N GLN A 162 4.22 -8.58 -1.95
CA GLN A 162 4.02 -7.73 -0.77
C GLN A 162 4.07 -6.24 -1.13
N LEU A 163 5.04 -5.84 -1.97
CA LEU A 163 5.12 -4.46 -2.43
C LEU A 163 3.89 -4.05 -3.25
N GLN A 164 3.43 -4.90 -4.18
CA GLN A 164 2.23 -4.64 -4.97
C GLN A 164 0.98 -4.50 -4.10
N GLN A 165 0.84 -5.34 -3.07
CA GLN A 165 -0.25 -5.23 -2.12
C GLN A 165 -0.17 -3.90 -1.35
N LEU A 166 1.01 -3.52 -0.85
CA LEU A 166 1.20 -2.24 -0.16
C LEU A 166 0.84 -1.06 -1.06
N GLU A 167 1.26 -1.07 -2.33
CA GLU A 167 0.95 0.00 -3.28
C GLU A 167 -0.55 0.11 -3.57
N HIS A 168 -1.24 -1.03 -3.66
CA HIS A 168 -2.69 -1.06 -3.79
C HIS A 168 -3.38 -0.48 -2.54
N GLU A 169 -2.94 -0.85 -1.34
CA GLU A 169 -3.47 -0.33 -0.08
C GLU A 169 -3.23 1.17 0.06
N ILE A 170 -2.03 1.67 -0.27
CA ILE A 170 -1.69 3.09 -0.33
C ILE A 170 -2.64 3.82 -1.30
N SER A 171 -2.85 3.28 -2.50
CA SER A 171 -3.74 3.88 -3.50
C SER A 171 -5.17 4.02 -2.98
N ILE A 172 -5.72 2.96 -2.39
CA ILE A 172 -7.07 2.98 -1.78
C ILE A 172 -7.14 4.03 -0.66
N LYS A 173 -6.15 4.04 0.25
CA LYS A 173 -6.14 4.99 1.38
C LYS A 173 -5.99 6.43 0.91
N TRP A 174 -5.16 6.67 -0.10
CA TRP A 174 -5.00 7.99 -0.70
C TRP A 174 -6.33 8.51 -1.28
N GLN A 175 -7.09 7.67 -1.99
CA GLN A 175 -8.41 8.05 -2.48
C GLN A 175 -9.39 8.41 -1.34
N VAL A 176 -9.33 7.69 -0.21
CA VAL A 176 -10.15 8.00 0.97
C VAL A 176 -9.75 9.35 1.56
N VAL A 177 -8.45 9.62 1.71
CA VAL A 177 -7.94 10.90 2.21
C VAL A 177 -8.38 12.06 1.30
N GLU A 178 -8.26 11.92 -0.01
CA GLU A 178 -8.68 12.96 -0.96
C GLU A 178 -10.19 13.22 -0.92
N LYS A 179 -11.01 12.17 -0.81
CA LYS A 179 -12.47 12.32 -0.62
C LYS A 179 -12.79 13.08 0.67
N LEU A 180 -12.18 12.69 1.79
CA LEU A 180 -12.40 13.35 3.09
C LEU A 180 -11.93 14.80 3.07
N LYS A 181 -10.79 15.08 2.43
CA LYS A 181 -10.26 16.43 2.24
C LYS A 181 -11.22 17.29 1.44
N ALA A 182 -11.75 16.77 0.33
CA ALA A 182 -12.74 17.47 -0.49
C ALA A 182 -14.05 17.76 0.27
N THR A 183 -14.52 16.83 1.10
CA THR A 183 -15.69 17.02 1.96
C THR A 183 -15.43 18.09 3.01
N ALA A 184 -14.28 18.03 3.70
CA ALA A 184 -13.89 19.02 4.71
C ALA A 184 -13.76 20.43 4.11
N THR A 185 -13.19 20.56 2.91
CA THR A 185 -13.09 21.85 2.20
C THR A 185 -14.47 22.40 1.81
N ARG A 186 -15.36 21.55 1.28
CA ARG A 186 -16.73 21.95 0.96
C ARG A 186 -17.48 22.45 2.19
N ALA A 187 -17.40 21.71 3.29
CA ALA A 187 -18.08 22.09 4.53
C ALA A 187 -17.53 23.40 5.11
N ARG A 188 -16.20 23.60 5.07
CA ARG A 188 -15.57 24.88 5.45
C ARG A 188 -16.09 26.05 4.61
N ASN A 189 -16.17 25.89 3.28
CA ASN A 189 -16.63 26.96 2.39
C ASN A 189 -18.10 27.32 2.61
N LEU A 190 -18.96 26.34 2.90
CA LEU A 190 -20.35 26.58 3.26
C LEU A 190 -20.43 27.43 4.54
N MET A 191 -19.68 27.04 5.57
CA MET A 191 -19.67 27.74 6.85
C MET A 191 -19.18 29.20 6.73
N VAL A 192 -18.13 29.43 5.95
CA VAL A 192 -17.63 30.80 5.67
C VAL A 192 -18.69 31.62 4.93
N THR A 193 -19.40 31.02 3.99
CA THR A 193 -20.46 31.68 3.24
C THR A 193 -21.64 32.06 4.14
N GLU A 194 -22.09 31.15 5.00
CA GLU A 194 -23.16 31.39 5.98
C GLU A 194 -22.79 32.49 6.98
N LEU A 195 -21.55 32.52 7.47
CA LEU A 195 -21.05 33.57 8.35
C LEU A 195 -20.99 34.94 7.65
N LEU A 196 -20.61 35.00 6.38
CA LEU A 196 -20.61 36.24 5.60
C LEU A 196 -22.03 36.74 5.32
N MET A 197 -22.97 35.83 5.03
CA MET A 197 -24.37 36.20 4.79
C MET A 197 -25.07 36.68 6.07
N SER A 198 -24.77 36.08 7.23
CA SER A 198 -25.33 36.50 8.52
C SER A 198 -24.79 37.85 8.99
N SER A 199 -23.51 38.13 8.74
CA SER A 199 -22.90 39.44 9.02
C SER A 199 -23.48 40.54 8.11
N PHE A 200 -23.66 40.27 6.80
CA PHE A 200 -24.33 41.20 5.88
C PHE A 200 -25.79 41.48 6.27
N SER A 201 -26.56 40.47 6.69
CA SER A 201 -27.94 40.66 7.15
C SER A 201 -28.01 41.49 8.43
N SER A 202 -27.06 41.30 9.35
CA SER A 202 -26.98 42.06 10.61
C SER A 202 -26.65 43.53 10.37
N GLU A 203 -25.82 43.82 9.36
CA GLU A 203 -25.39 45.18 9.00
C GLU A 203 -26.46 45.94 8.19
N SER A 204 -27.18 45.26 7.31
CA SER A 204 -28.35 45.83 6.60
C SER A 204 -29.51 46.19 7.53
N THR A 205 -29.68 45.42 8.62
CA THR A 205 -30.71 45.70 9.64
C THR A 205 -30.33 46.92 10.51
N ARG A 206 -29.04 47.18 10.74
CA ARG A 206 -28.55 48.37 11.46
C ARG A 206 -28.59 49.65 10.63
N LEU A 207 -28.51 49.56 9.30
CA LEU A 207 -28.58 50.70 8.39
C LEU A 207 -30.03 51.12 8.05
N SER A 208 -31.03 50.38 8.52
CA SER A 208 -32.46 50.63 8.25
C SER A 208 -33.26 51.13 9.47
N THR A 209 -32.59 51.45 10.57
CA THR A 209 -33.13 52.15 11.76
C THR A 209 -32.51 53.53 11.87
#